data_AF-A0A7V0ZKA7-F1
#
_entry.id   AF-A0A7V0ZKA7-F1
#
_cell.length_a   1.000
_cell.length_b   1.000
_cell.length_c   1.000
_cell.angle_alpha   90.00
_cell.angle_beta   90.00
_cell.angle_gamma   90.00
#
_symmetry.space_group_name_H-M   'P 1'
#
loop_
_entity.id
_entity.type
_entity.pdbx_description
1 polymer ?
#
loop_
_entity_poly.entity_id
_entity_poly.type
_entity_poly.pdbx_seq_one_letter_code
_entity_poly.pdbx_strand_id
1 'polypeptide(L)'
;MELEPRATLIAAILVLFLGRYLNGKISFFREYNIPEPVTGGLLASLIVGLLYWLVGLEISFDMANRDMLLIVFFTTIGLSSRIDVLRQGGRSLATLLVLAVGYLFIQNLVGIGIASFAGSPPALGLLTGSVSLSGGHGTAIAWAHTFTREYGVAYAMEIGLACATFGLIFGGIVGGPIARFLIWRNKLTTESEGELTVGFRYREHEVIDVDRILGSLLAIAVAIGLGTELNDLFESWGLMLPDFVACLFAGIILTNTVPRLLPKIKWPTGSHSLALISDVSLGLFLSMSLMSLQLWMLAGLAGPMLLLLLVQVVLIVLFSVFVVFRVLGANYEAAVICSGYSGLALGATPTAIANMTAVTKSLGPAPRAFVVVPLVGAFFIDLANAMIINLLLYWFG
;
A
#
# COMPACT_ATOMS: atom_id res chain seq x y z
N MET A 1 -15.58 24.67 -13.98
CA MET A 1 -15.07 24.20 -15.28
C MET A 1 -14.69 22.74 -15.11
N GLU A 2 -15.39 21.86 -15.81
CA GLU A 2 -15.13 20.43 -15.75
C GLU A 2 -14.17 20.02 -16.87
N LEU A 3 -13.10 19.31 -16.51
CA LEU A 3 -12.16 18.75 -17.46
C LEU A 3 -12.69 17.39 -17.94
N GLU A 4 -12.94 17.31 -19.24
CA GLU A 4 -13.33 16.07 -19.93
C GLU A 4 -12.30 14.94 -19.72
N PRO A 5 -12.67 13.66 -19.88
CA PRO A 5 -11.80 12.51 -19.61
C PRO A 5 -10.41 12.60 -20.25
N ARG A 6 -10.33 13.10 -21.49
CA ARG A 6 -9.06 13.30 -22.21
C ARG A 6 -8.19 14.36 -21.53
N ALA A 7 -8.78 15.49 -21.18
CA ALA A 7 -8.05 16.60 -20.55
C ALA A 7 -7.59 16.22 -19.13
N THR A 8 -8.43 15.50 -18.39
CA THR A 8 -8.08 14.95 -17.07
C THR A 8 -6.92 13.96 -17.15
N LEU A 9 -6.91 13.06 -18.14
CA LEU A 9 -5.79 12.14 -18.35
C LEU A 9 -4.48 12.87 -18.67
N ILE A 10 -4.53 13.89 -19.54
CA ILE A 10 -3.37 14.73 -19.85
C ILE A 10 -2.86 15.42 -18.58
N ALA A 11 -3.76 16.04 -17.81
CA ALA A 11 -3.42 16.68 -16.55
C ALA A 11 -2.76 15.68 -15.58
N ALA A 12 -3.33 14.50 -15.40
CA ALA A 12 -2.78 13.46 -14.51
C ALA A 12 -1.36 13.03 -14.91
N ILE A 13 -1.08 12.87 -16.22
CA ILE A 13 0.26 12.54 -16.71
C ILE A 13 1.25 13.67 -16.43
N LEU A 14 0.85 14.93 -16.67
CA LEU A 14 1.68 16.10 -16.38
C LEU A 14 1.98 16.22 -14.88
N VAL A 15 0.98 15.99 -14.05
CA VAL A 15 1.08 15.95 -12.59
C VAL A 15 2.07 14.86 -12.15
N LEU A 16 1.96 13.66 -12.73
CA LEU A 16 2.88 12.56 -12.45
C LEU A 16 4.33 12.90 -12.83
N PHE A 17 4.55 13.47 -14.02
CA PHE A 17 5.88 13.90 -14.46
C PHE A 17 6.44 15.04 -13.61
N LEU A 18 5.60 15.99 -13.18
CA LEU A 18 5.98 17.05 -12.26
C LEU A 18 6.43 16.45 -10.92
N GLY A 19 5.67 15.50 -10.38
CA GLY A 19 6.04 14.76 -9.18
C GLY A 19 7.38 14.04 -9.30
N ARG A 20 7.61 13.32 -10.41
CA ARG A 20 8.88 12.67 -10.73
C ARG A 20 10.04 13.67 -10.79
N TYR A 21 9.84 14.79 -11.47
CA TYR A 21 10.85 15.84 -11.58
C TYR A 21 11.23 16.41 -10.21
N LEU A 22 10.24 16.75 -9.38
CA LEU A 22 10.45 17.31 -8.05
C LEU A 22 11.13 16.29 -7.12
N ASN A 23 10.71 15.03 -7.14
CA ASN A 23 11.32 13.97 -6.35
C ASN A 23 12.79 13.72 -6.72
N GLY A 24 13.14 13.87 -8.00
CA GLY A 24 14.53 13.79 -8.46
C GLY A 24 15.39 14.96 -7.98
N LYS A 25 14.81 16.15 -7.82
CA LYS A 25 15.51 17.38 -7.44
C LYS A 25 15.61 17.61 -5.93
N ILE A 26 14.57 17.28 -5.18
CA ILE A 26 14.45 17.62 -3.76
C ILE A 26 14.83 16.39 -2.92
N SER A 27 15.88 16.53 -2.10
CA SER A 27 16.39 15.42 -1.28
C SER A 27 15.37 14.88 -0.29
N PHE A 28 14.53 15.74 0.29
CA PHE A 28 13.49 15.34 1.23
C PHE A 28 12.54 14.28 0.65
N PHE A 29 11.99 14.50 -0.55
CA PHE A 29 11.08 13.54 -1.18
C PHE A 29 11.76 12.21 -1.50
N ARG A 30 13.03 12.26 -1.91
CA ARG A 30 13.82 11.07 -2.21
C ARG A 30 14.18 10.28 -0.94
N GLU A 31 14.59 10.96 0.12
CA GLU A 31 15.01 10.35 1.38
C GLU A 31 13.85 9.64 2.09
N TYR A 32 12.66 10.25 2.06
CA TYR A 32 11.45 9.65 2.62
C TYR A 32 10.67 8.76 1.65
N ASN A 33 11.15 8.56 0.41
CA ASN A 33 10.46 7.78 -0.63
C ASN A 33 9.00 8.21 -0.87
N ILE A 34 8.73 9.52 -0.85
CA ILE A 34 7.39 10.04 -1.14
C ILE A 34 7.01 9.64 -2.57
N PRO A 35 5.84 9.02 -2.81
CA PRO A 35 5.45 8.60 -4.15
C PRO A 35 5.34 9.79 -5.12
N GLU A 36 5.81 9.61 -6.36
CA GLU A 36 5.73 10.65 -7.40
C GLU A 36 4.30 11.20 -7.60
N PRO A 37 3.24 10.35 -7.61
CA PRO A 37 1.87 10.84 -7.73
C PRO A 37 1.46 11.75 -6.57
N VAL A 38 1.92 11.47 -5.35
CA VAL A 38 1.62 12.24 -4.12
C VAL A 38 2.23 13.63 -4.22
N THR A 39 3.52 13.72 -4.52
CA THR A 39 4.21 15.02 -4.67
C THR A 39 3.55 15.87 -5.75
N GLY A 40 3.32 15.30 -6.94
CA GLY A 40 2.71 16.02 -8.05
C GLY A 40 1.27 16.42 -7.74
N GLY A 41 0.46 15.47 -7.27
CA GLY A 41 -0.96 15.65 -7.05
C GLY A 41 -1.27 16.65 -5.94
N LEU A 42 -0.53 16.62 -4.83
CA LEU A 42 -0.67 17.62 -3.77
C LEU A 42 -0.29 19.03 -4.23
N LEU A 43 0.76 19.16 -5.05
CA LEU A 43 1.10 20.45 -5.63
C LEU A 43 0.01 20.95 -6.58
N ALA A 44 -0.55 20.06 -7.40
CA ALA A 44 -1.66 20.39 -8.29
C ALA A 44 -2.91 20.81 -7.51
N SER A 45 -3.28 20.09 -6.45
CA SER A 45 -4.43 20.44 -5.61
C SER A 45 -4.23 21.79 -4.88
N LEU A 46 -3.00 22.10 -4.46
CA LEU A 46 -2.67 23.42 -3.89
C LEU A 46 -2.82 24.54 -4.93
N ILE A 47 -2.38 24.32 -6.17
CA ILE A 47 -2.54 25.29 -7.26
C ILE A 47 -4.03 25.49 -7.59
N VAL A 48 -4.80 24.42 -7.72
CA VAL A 48 -6.26 24.48 -7.95
C VAL A 48 -6.96 25.21 -6.80
N GLY A 49 -6.61 24.88 -5.56
CA GLY A 49 -7.15 25.56 -4.37
C GLY A 49 -6.80 27.06 -4.33
N LEU A 50 -5.59 27.43 -4.75
CA LEU A 50 -5.19 28.84 -4.86
C LEU A 50 -5.97 29.58 -5.95
N LEU A 51 -6.20 28.95 -7.11
CA LEU A 51 -7.00 29.53 -8.19
C LEU A 51 -8.45 29.73 -7.76
N TYR A 52 -9.02 28.77 -7.04
CA TYR A 52 -10.35 28.89 -6.45
C TYR A 52 -10.40 30.06 -5.46
N TRP A 53 -9.41 30.17 -4.57
CA TRP A 53 -9.37 31.26 -3.57
C TRP A 53 -9.20 32.66 -4.20
N LEU A 54 -8.37 32.79 -5.23
CA LEU A 54 -8.07 34.09 -5.87
C LEU A 54 -9.16 34.56 -6.84
N VAL A 55 -9.73 33.64 -7.64
CA VAL A 55 -10.56 34.00 -8.80
C VAL A 55 -11.95 33.34 -8.74
N GLY A 56 -12.21 32.48 -7.75
CA GLY A 56 -13.47 31.73 -7.65
C GLY A 56 -13.61 30.64 -8.71
N LEU A 57 -12.53 30.28 -9.40
CA LEU A 57 -12.56 29.27 -10.46
C LEU A 57 -12.61 27.87 -9.85
N GLU A 58 -13.78 27.24 -9.90
CA GLU A 58 -13.95 25.83 -9.54
C GLU A 58 -13.51 24.93 -10.71
N ILE A 59 -12.52 24.09 -10.48
CA ILE A 59 -12.06 23.09 -11.46
C ILE A 59 -12.49 21.72 -10.97
N SER A 60 -13.30 21.04 -11.77
CA SER A 60 -13.67 19.64 -11.56
C SER A 60 -13.05 18.76 -12.64
N PHE A 61 -12.92 17.48 -12.34
CA PHE A 61 -12.23 16.51 -13.19
C PHE A 61 -13.08 15.26 -13.33
N ASP A 62 -13.22 14.75 -14.55
CA ASP A 62 -13.83 13.44 -14.79
C ASP A 62 -13.01 12.30 -14.18
N MET A 63 -13.64 11.46 -13.34
CA MET A 63 -12.99 10.39 -12.58
C MET A 63 -13.16 8.99 -13.16
N ALA A 64 -13.81 8.82 -14.32
CA ALA A 64 -14.09 7.48 -14.86
C ALA A 64 -12.80 6.69 -15.14
N ASN A 65 -11.79 7.35 -15.72
CA ASN A 65 -10.48 6.74 -15.93
C ASN A 65 -9.81 6.34 -14.61
N ARG A 66 -9.97 7.16 -13.56
CA ARG A 66 -9.39 6.89 -12.24
C ARG A 66 -9.95 5.59 -11.67
N ASP A 67 -11.26 5.41 -11.71
CA ASP A 67 -11.94 4.24 -11.13
C ASP A 67 -11.57 2.96 -11.89
N MET A 68 -11.50 3.03 -13.22
CA MET A 68 -11.07 1.89 -14.02
C MET A 68 -9.60 1.51 -13.75
N LEU A 69 -8.69 2.48 -13.65
CA LEU A 69 -7.28 2.23 -13.35
C LEU A 69 -7.08 1.65 -11.94
N LEU A 70 -7.92 2.05 -10.98
CA LEU A 70 -7.94 1.50 -9.63
C LEU A 70 -8.30 0.01 -9.66
N ILE A 71 -9.37 -0.37 -10.36
CA ILE A 71 -9.77 -1.77 -10.52
C ILE A 71 -8.67 -2.57 -11.21
N VAL A 72 -8.08 -2.04 -12.28
CA VAL A 72 -6.94 -2.68 -12.97
C VAL A 72 -5.78 -2.93 -12.02
N PHE A 73 -5.39 -1.94 -11.21
CA PHE A 73 -4.29 -2.07 -10.25
C PHE A 73 -4.55 -3.14 -9.18
N PHE A 74 -5.72 -3.15 -8.54
CA PHE A 74 -6.00 -4.19 -7.54
C PHE A 74 -6.16 -5.59 -8.17
N THR A 75 -6.61 -5.65 -9.42
CA THR A 75 -6.63 -6.90 -10.21
C THR A 75 -5.21 -7.39 -10.50
N THR A 76 -4.25 -6.51 -10.84
CA THR A 76 -2.85 -6.90 -11.06
C THR A 76 -2.18 -7.39 -9.77
N ILE A 77 -2.54 -6.84 -8.60
CA ILE A 77 -2.13 -7.38 -7.29
C ILE A 77 -2.65 -8.81 -7.13
N GLY A 78 -3.94 -9.04 -7.37
CA GLY A 78 -4.55 -10.37 -7.32
C GLY A 78 -3.87 -11.37 -8.24
N LEU A 79 -3.64 -10.98 -9.51
CA LEU A 79 -2.94 -11.79 -10.51
C LEU A 79 -1.46 -12.05 -10.16
N SER A 80 -0.85 -11.22 -9.31
CA SER A 80 0.52 -11.42 -8.84
C SER A 80 0.61 -12.38 -7.64
N SER A 81 -0.52 -12.71 -7.01
CA SER A 81 -0.58 -13.50 -5.79
C SER A 81 -0.48 -15.01 -6.04
N ARG A 82 0.71 -15.58 -5.85
CA ARG A 82 0.94 -17.02 -5.95
C ARG A 82 1.12 -17.65 -4.58
N ILE A 83 0.26 -18.62 -4.26
CA ILE A 83 0.35 -19.41 -3.02
C ILE A 83 1.68 -20.19 -2.97
N ASP A 84 2.21 -20.60 -4.12
CA ASP A 84 3.48 -21.34 -4.19
C ASP A 84 4.69 -20.48 -3.79
N VAL A 85 4.61 -19.14 -3.91
CA VAL A 85 5.66 -18.22 -3.43
C VAL A 85 5.69 -18.16 -1.90
N LEU A 86 4.53 -18.29 -1.24
CA LEU A 86 4.46 -18.36 0.23
C LEU A 86 5.23 -19.57 0.76
N ARG A 87 5.16 -20.70 0.04
CA ARG A 87 5.89 -21.93 0.39
C ARG A 87 7.41 -21.80 0.24
N GLN A 88 7.88 -20.91 -0.66
CA GLN A 88 9.32 -20.73 -0.93
C GLN A 88 10.03 -19.87 0.13
N GLY A 89 9.34 -18.94 0.80
CA GLY A 89 9.96 -18.08 1.82
C GLY A 89 10.26 -18.77 3.16
N GLY A 90 9.91 -20.04 3.30
CA GLY A 90 10.25 -20.87 4.46
C GLY A 90 9.59 -20.40 5.76
N ARG A 91 10.17 -20.82 6.88
CA ARG A 91 9.62 -20.57 8.23
C ARG A 91 9.57 -19.08 8.57
N SER A 92 10.61 -18.32 8.27
CA SER A 92 10.67 -16.89 8.62
C SER A 92 9.61 -16.05 7.89
N LEU A 93 9.32 -16.36 6.62
CA LEU A 93 8.23 -15.70 5.89
C LEU A 93 6.87 -16.00 6.52
N ALA A 94 6.58 -17.27 6.78
CA ALA A 94 5.32 -17.67 7.39
C ALA A 94 5.13 -17.04 8.78
N THR A 95 6.19 -17.02 9.60
CA THR A 95 6.17 -16.40 10.92
C THR A 95 5.91 -14.89 10.82
N LEU A 96 6.64 -14.17 9.94
CA LEU A 96 6.42 -12.73 9.79
C LEU A 96 5.01 -12.43 9.23
N LEU A 97 4.50 -13.23 8.30
CA LEU A 97 3.15 -13.06 7.79
C LEU A 97 2.10 -13.22 8.89
N VAL A 98 2.19 -14.26 9.73
CA VAL A 98 1.27 -14.45 10.86
C VAL A 98 1.34 -13.27 11.84
N LEU A 99 2.55 -12.82 12.17
CA LEU A 99 2.75 -11.64 13.01
C LEU A 99 2.13 -10.39 12.39
N ALA A 100 2.28 -10.22 11.08
CA ALA A 100 1.78 -9.05 10.39
C ALA A 100 0.25 -9.05 10.26
N VAL A 101 -0.36 -10.20 9.98
CA VAL A 101 -1.82 -10.38 10.03
C VAL A 101 -2.34 -10.10 11.44
N GLY A 102 -1.67 -10.62 12.48
CA GLY A 102 -2.01 -10.33 13.87
C GLY A 102 -1.89 -8.84 14.20
N TYR A 103 -0.85 -8.17 13.68
CA TYR A 103 -0.68 -6.73 13.85
C TYR A 103 -1.79 -5.93 13.17
N LEU A 104 -2.27 -6.32 11.99
CA LEU A 104 -3.41 -5.64 11.33
C LEU A 104 -4.64 -5.61 12.23
N PHE A 105 -4.95 -6.72 12.92
CA PHE A 105 -6.02 -6.74 13.92
C PHE A 105 -5.74 -5.77 15.07
N ILE A 106 -4.54 -5.80 15.65
CA ILE A 106 -4.18 -4.92 16.78
C ILE A 106 -4.26 -3.45 16.35
N GLN A 107 -3.69 -3.11 15.20
CA GLN A 107 -3.65 -1.75 14.63
C GLN A 107 -5.06 -1.18 14.43
N ASN A 108 -5.96 -2.00 13.88
CA ASN A 108 -7.35 -1.63 13.65
C ASN A 108 -8.16 -1.53 14.94
N LEU A 109 -8.05 -2.51 15.84
CA LEU A 109 -8.79 -2.50 17.11
C LEU A 109 -8.36 -1.32 18.00
N VAL A 110 -7.07 -0.99 18.03
CA VAL A 110 -6.57 0.20 18.72
C VAL A 110 -7.09 1.48 18.04
N GLY A 111 -7.08 1.54 16.70
CA GLY A 111 -7.64 2.67 15.95
C GLY A 111 -9.13 2.89 16.24
N ILE A 112 -9.94 1.84 16.15
CA ILE A 112 -11.37 1.81 16.50
C ILE A 112 -11.57 2.29 17.93
N GLY A 113 -10.79 1.77 18.88
CA GLY A 113 -10.89 2.13 20.30
C GLY A 113 -10.63 3.61 20.55
N ILE A 114 -9.59 4.18 19.94
CA ILE A 114 -9.26 5.60 20.08
C ILE A 114 -10.32 6.47 19.40
N ALA A 115 -10.77 6.11 18.19
CA ALA A 115 -11.81 6.84 17.48
C ALA A 115 -13.12 6.89 18.30
N SER A 116 -13.52 5.74 18.86
CA SER A 116 -14.71 5.62 19.71
C SER A 116 -14.57 6.45 20.99
N PHE A 117 -13.39 6.42 21.64
CA PHE A 117 -13.11 7.24 22.82
C PHE A 117 -13.15 8.74 22.52
N ALA A 118 -12.70 9.15 21.33
CA ALA A 118 -12.76 10.53 20.86
C ALA A 118 -14.17 10.94 20.38
N GLY A 119 -15.17 10.05 20.45
CA GLY A 119 -16.55 10.32 20.00
C GLY A 119 -16.71 10.34 18.47
N SER A 120 -15.74 9.81 17.73
CA SER A 120 -15.78 9.68 16.28
C SER A 120 -16.30 8.30 15.84
N PRO A 121 -16.81 8.15 14.60
CA PRO A 121 -17.25 6.84 14.10
C PRO A 121 -16.12 5.80 14.18
N PRO A 122 -16.40 4.54 14.60
CA PRO A 122 -15.37 3.50 14.68
C PRO A 122 -14.66 3.23 13.35
N ALA A 123 -15.38 3.38 12.23
CA ALA A 123 -14.84 3.31 10.88
C ALA A 123 -13.68 4.31 10.64
N LEU A 124 -13.70 5.50 11.25
CA LEU A 124 -12.56 6.43 11.17
C LEU A 124 -11.28 5.81 11.76
N GLY A 125 -11.41 4.97 12.79
CA GLY A 125 -10.30 4.24 13.39
C GLY A 125 -9.67 3.21 12.44
N LEU A 126 -10.47 2.56 11.59
CA LEU A 126 -9.99 1.66 10.53
C LEU A 126 -9.28 2.45 9.43
N LEU A 127 -9.90 3.54 8.99
CA LEU A 127 -9.36 4.42 7.94
C LEU A 127 -8.00 4.98 8.34
N THR A 128 -7.88 5.52 9.56
CA THR A 128 -6.62 6.07 10.09
C THR A 128 -5.64 5.00 10.58
N GLY A 129 -6.09 3.74 10.66
CA GLY A 129 -5.32 2.55 11.01
C GLY A 129 -4.77 1.85 9.77
N SER A 130 -5.05 0.55 9.65
CA SER A 130 -4.44 -0.31 8.62
C SER A 130 -4.79 0.09 7.18
N VAL A 131 -5.96 0.70 6.94
CA VAL A 131 -6.39 1.13 5.59
C VAL A 131 -5.35 2.08 5.00
N SER A 132 -4.88 3.05 5.80
CA SER A 132 -3.91 4.06 5.35
C SER A 132 -2.47 3.71 5.69
N LEU A 133 -2.21 3.16 6.88
CA LEU A 133 -0.85 2.94 7.38
C LEU A 133 -0.22 1.64 6.85
N SER A 134 -0.98 0.55 6.76
CA SER A 134 -0.46 -0.70 6.19
C SER A 134 -0.80 -0.87 4.72
N GLY A 135 -1.98 -0.39 4.29
CA GLY A 135 -2.42 -0.46 2.89
C GLY A 135 -1.94 0.69 2.01
N GLY A 136 -1.43 1.78 2.60
CA GLY A 136 -0.91 2.94 1.88
C GLY A 136 -1.98 3.74 1.11
N HIS A 137 -1.50 4.65 0.24
CA HIS A 137 -2.36 5.58 -0.50
C HIS A 137 -3.36 4.88 -1.42
N GLY A 138 -2.95 3.78 -2.06
CA GLY A 138 -3.81 3.04 -2.98
C GLY A 138 -5.02 2.43 -2.28
N THR A 139 -4.80 1.79 -1.14
CA THR A 139 -5.87 1.22 -0.31
C THR A 139 -6.74 2.32 0.29
N ALA A 140 -6.15 3.39 0.82
CA ALA A 140 -6.92 4.53 1.33
C ALA A 140 -7.88 5.11 0.29
N ILE A 141 -7.44 5.31 -0.95
CA ILE A 141 -8.29 5.80 -2.05
C ILE A 141 -9.37 4.79 -2.43
N ALA A 142 -9.00 3.51 -2.53
CA ALA A 142 -9.93 2.45 -2.94
C ALA A 142 -11.08 2.28 -1.96
N TRP A 143 -10.81 2.43 -0.67
CA TRP A 143 -11.81 2.32 0.38
C TRP A 143 -12.54 3.63 0.68
N ALA A 144 -11.98 4.80 0.35
CA ALA A 144 -12.52 6.11 0.74
C ALA A 144 -14.01 6.28 0.42
N HIS A 145 -14.45 5.80 -0.74
CA HIS A 145 -15.84 5.92 -1.17
C HIS A 145 -16.80 5.09 -0.31
N THR A 146 -16.44 3.83 -0.03
CA THR A 146 -17.16 2.95 0.91
C THR A 146 -17.26 3.60 2.30
N PHE A 147 -16.14 4.10 2.84
CA PHE A 147 -16.14 4.79 4.14
C PHE A 147 -17.02 6.04 4.17
N THR A 148 -17.09 6.78 3.06
CA THR A 148 -17.91 8.00 2.98
C THR A 148 -19.39 7.67 2.85
N ARG A 149 -19.77 6.75 1.95
CA ARG A 149 -21.17 6.47 1.61
C ARG A 149 -21.86 5.53 2.59
N GLU A 150 -21.17 4.49 3.05
CA GLU A 150 -21.77 3.44 3.87
C GLU A 150 -21.57 3.70 5.37
N TYR A 151 -20.44 4.30 5.74
CA TYR A 151 -20.04 4.48 7.14
C TYR A 151 -20.00 5.94 7.61
N GLY A 152 -20.43 6.89 6.77
CA GLY A 152 -20.60 8.29 7.13
C GLY A 152 -19.31 9.05 7.49
N VAL A 153 -18.14 8.54 7.10
CA VAL A 153 -16.85 9.19 7.36
C VAL A 153 -16.63 10.30 6.33
N ALA A 154 -16.95 11.54 6.70
CA ALA A 154 -16.71 12.70 5.85
C ALA A 154 -15.21 12.86 5.51
N TYR A 155 -14.91 13.24 4.27
CA TYR A 155 -13.54 13.47 3.78
C TYR A 155 -12.62 12.25 3.94
N ALA A 156 -13.16 11.04 3.81
CA ALA A 156 -12.39 9.81 4.00
C ALA A 156 -11.16 9.72 3.09
N MET A 157 -11.25 10.27 1.87
CA MET A 157 -10.13 10.29 0.93
C MET A 157 -8.99 11.17 1.42
N GLU A 158 -9.30 12.39 1.81
CA GLU A 158 -8.34 13.36 2.33
C GLU A 158 -7.70 12.85 3.62
N ILE A 159 -8.52 12.31 4.54
CA ILE A 159 -8.05 11.74 5.81
C ILE A 159 -7.10 10.58 5.55
N GLY A 160 -7.52 9.62 4.71
CA GLY A 160 -6.73 8.44 4.42
C GLY A 160 -5.40 8.78 3.75
N LEU A 161 -5.39 9.73 2.82
CA LEU A 161 -4.15 10.17 2.16
C LEU A 161 -3.21 10.92 3.08
N ALA A 162 -3.73 11.76 3.98
CA ALA A 162 -2.94 12.40 5.02
C ALA A 162 -2.31 11.36 5.95
N CYS A 163 -3.08 10.38 6.40
CA CYS A 163 -2.60 9.28 7.25
C CYS A 163 -1.56 8.42 6.54
N ALA A 164 -1.77 8.06 5.26
CA ALA A 164 -0.82 7.26 4.48
C ALA A 164 0.51 8.01 4.26
N THR A 165 0.45 9.32 4.01
CA THR A 165 1.66 10.15 3.86
C THR A 165 2.40 10.29 5.18
N PHE A 166 1.67 10.55 6.28
CA PHE A 166 2.26 10.56 7.62
C PHE A 166 2.94 9.22 7.93
N GLY A 167 2.25 8.12 7.67
CA GLY A 167 2.73 6.78 7.93
C GLY A 167 4.02 6.48 7.16
N LEU A 168 4.08 6.82 5.87
CA LEU A 168 5.27 6.63 5.04
C LEU A 168 6.48 7.42 5.57
N ILE A 169 6.28 8.67 6.01
CA ILE A 169 7.35 9.50 6.61
C ILE A 169 7.81 8.89 7.95
N PHE A 170 6.88 8.66 8.88
CA PHE A 170 7.22 8.17 10.21
C PHE A 170 7.73 6.72 10.17
N GLY A 171 7.25 5.89 9.26
CA GLY A 171 7.76 4.56 8.97
C GLY A 171 9.23 4.57 8.56
N GLY A 172 9.64 5.55 7.75
CA GLY A 172 11.06 5.78 7.41
C GLY A 172 11.88 6.25 8.62
N ILE A 173 11.32 7.13 9.45
CA ILE A 173 12.01 7.69 10.62
C ILE A 173 12.26 6.62 11.69
N VAL A 174 11.30 5.74 11.98
CA VAL A 174 11.39 4.80 13.13
C VAL A 174 12.24 3.57 12.86
N GLY A 175 12.39 3.13 11.61
CA GLY A 175 13.07 1.87 11.28
C GLY A 175 14.53 1.84 11.75
N GLY A 176 15.31 2.87 11.40
CA GLY A 176 16.71 3.00 11.81
C GLY A 176 16.91 2.96 13.34
N PRO A 177 16.23 3.84 14.11
CA PRO A 177 16.26 3.82 15.57
C PRO A 177 15.88 2.47 16.19
N ILE A 178 14.86 1.78 15.68
CA ILE A 178 14.46 0.44 16.17
C ILE A 178 15.61 -0.56 15.99
N ALA A 179 16.18 -0.67 14.78
CA ALA A 179 17.29 -1.58 14.54
C ALA A 179 18.49 -1.24 15.42
N ARG A 180 18.87 0.04 15.50
CA ARG A 180 20.01 0.49 16.30
C ARG A 180 19.83 0.16 17.78
N PHE A 181 18.64 0.41 18.33
CA PHE A 181 18.31 0.07 19.71
C PHE A 181 18.45 -1.44 19.97
N LEU A 182 17.87 -2.28 19.11
CA LEU A 182 17.89 -3.73 19.25
C LEU A 182 19.31 -4.30 19.13
N ILE A 183 20.09 -3.83 18.14
CA ILE A 183 21.45 -4.32 17.88
C ILE A 183 22.38 -3.95 19.04
N TRP A 184 22.36 -2.71 19.49
CA TRP A 184 23.25 -2.24 20.55
C TRP A 184 22.89 -2.81 21.92
N ARG A 185 21.60 -2.88 22.25
CA ARG A 185 21.15 -3.44 23.52
C ARG A 185 21.51 -4.91 23.65
N ASN A 186 21.41 -5.68 22.57
CA ASN A 186 21.66 -7.12 22.58
C ASN A 186 23.08 -7.49 22.09
N LYS A 187 23.94 -6.50 21.78
CA LYS A 187 25.32 -6.69 21.27
C LYS A 187 25.38 -7.63 20.06
N LEU A 188 24.45 -7.47 19.13
CA LEU A 188 24.31 -8.35 17.97
C LEU A 188 25.37 -8.06 16.93
N THR A 189 25.92 -9.11 16.32
CA THR A 189 26.87 -9.04 15.22
C THR A 189 26.28 -9.70 13.99
N THR A 190 26.67 -9.25 12.79
CA THR A 190 26.32 -9.95 11.56
C THR A 190 27.12 -11.24 11.45
N GLU A 191 26.45 -12.34 11.12
CA GLU A 191 27.08 -13.65 10.87
C GLU A 191 27.36 -13.88 9.37
N SER A 192 26.98 -12.93 8.51
CA SER A 192 26.99 -13.12 7.05
C SER A 192 28.04 -12.24 6.39
N GLU A 193 28.97 -12.86 5.66
CA GLU A 193 29.97 -12.19 4.80
C GLU A 193 29.46 -11.98 3.35
N GLY A 194 28.18 -12.24 3.08
CA GLY A 194 27.63 -12.23 1.71
C GLY A 194 27.26 -10.84 1.17
N GLU A 195 27.32 -10.68 -0.15
CA GLU A 195 26.78 -9.52 -0.86
C GLU A 195 25.27 -9.36 -0.63
N LEU A 196 24.82 -8.10 -0.55
CA LEU A 196 23.40 -7.73 -0.48
C LEU A 196 22.69 -8.15 -1.77
N THR A 197 22.05 -9.32 -1.76
CA THR A 197 21.11 -9.71 -2.81
C THR A 197 19.72 -9.27 -2.39
N VAL A 198 19.23 -8.18 -2.98
CA VAL A 198 17.84 -7.72 -2.82
C VAL A 198 16.91 -8.70 -3.56
N GLY A 199 15.74 -8.99 -2.98
CA GLY A 199 14.78 -10.01 -3.44
C GLY A 199 14.48 -10.04 -4.95
N PHE A 200 14.05 -11.23 -5.41
CA PHE A 200 13.86 -11.64 -6.82
C PHE A 200 14.84 -11.03 -7.83
N ARG A 201 15.78 -11.85 -8.31
CA ARG A 201 16.26 -11.67 -9.69
C ARG A 201 15.03 -11.78 -10.60
N TYR A 202 14.44 -10.66 -10.96
CA TYR A 202 13.72 -10.57 -12.22
C TYR A 202 14.63 -11.21 -13.26
N ARG A 203 14.09 -12.13 -14.07
CA ARG A 203 14.89 -12.78 -15.11
C ARG A 203 15.50 -11.66 -15.92
N GLU A 204 16.83 -11.47 -15.83
CA GLU A 204 17.59 -10.31 -16.35
C GLU A 204 17.45 -10.08 -17.88
N HIS A 205 16.57 -10.82 -18.57
CA HIS A 205 16.38 -10.83 -20.01
C HIS A 205 14.91 -10.92 -20.44
N GLU A 206 13.92 -10.65 -19.60
CA GLU A 206 12.54 -10.55 -20.10
C GLU A 206 12.32 -9.21 -20.83
N VAL A 207 12.33 -9.28 -22.16
CA VAL A 207 11.95 -8.16 -23.02
C VAL A 207 10.43 -7.95 -22.91
N ILE A 208 10.03 -6.70 -22.69
CA ILE A 208 8.62 -6.29 -22.79
C ILE A 208 8.27 -6.20 -24.27
N ASP A 209 7.35 -7.04 -24.72
CA ASP A 209 6.83 -7.05 -26.09
C ASP A 209 5.31 -6.84 -26.10
N VAL A 210 4.76 -6.52 -27.28
CA VAL A 210 3.33 -6.22 -27.46
C VAL A 210 2.46 -7.43 -27.09
N ASP A 211 2.87 -8.63 -27.48
CA ASP A 211 2.10 -9.86 -27.23
C ASP A 211 1.97 -10.16 -25.74
N ARG A 212 3.03 -9.91 -24.95
CA ARG A 212 3.01 -10.05 -23.49
C ARG A 212 2.16 -8.99 -22.83
N ILE A 213 2.18 -7.75 -23.32
CA ILE A 213 1.28 -6.69 -22.83
C ILE A 213 -0.17 -7.09 -23.11
N LEU A 214 -0.50 -7.52 -24.33
CA LEU A 214 -1.84 -7.97 -24.70
C LEU A 214 -2.28 -9.18 -23.87
N GLY A 215 -1.38 -10.14 -23.62
CA GLY A 215 -1.64 -11.29 -22.75
C GLY A 215 -1.95 -10.89 -21.31
N SER A 216 -1.20 -9.94 -20.75
CA SER A 216 -1.48 -9.37 -19.42
C SER A 216 -2.82 -8.63 -19.39
N LEU A 217 -3.10 -7.79 -20.39
CA LEU A 217 -4.37 -7.06 -20.49
C LEU A 217 -5.57 -8.00 -20.62
N LEU A 218 -5.44 -9.08 -21.40
CA LEU A 218 -6.47 -10.11 -21.52
C LEU A 218 -6.73 -10.80 -20.17
N ALA A 219 -5.66 -11.20 -19.46
CA ALA A 219 -5.82 -11.83 -18.15
C ALA A 219 -6.47 -10.88 -17.13
N ILE A 220 -6.12 -9.58 -17.16
CA ILE A 220 -6.76 -8.55 -16.33
C ILE A 220 -8.24 -8.42 -16.69
N ALA A 221 -8.58 -8.29 -17.98
CA ALA A 221 -9.97 -8.15 -18.42
C ALA A 221 -10.83 -9.36 -18.03
N VAL A 222 -10.29 -10.58 -18.17
CA VAL A 222 -10.96 -11.82 -17.74
C VAL A 222 -11.12 -11.84 -16.22
N ALA A 223 -10.10 -11.41 -15.46
CA ALA A 223 -10.17 -11.33 -14.01
C ALA A 223 -11.19 -10.29 -13.53
N ILE A 224 -11.29 -9.14 -14.18
CA ILE A 224 -12.31 -8.12 -13.88
C ILE A 224 -13.71 -8.68 -14.16
N GLY A 225 -13.93 -9.29 -15.33
CA GLY A 225 -15.22 -9.89 -15.67
C GLY A 225 -15.61 -11.03 -14.71
N LEU A 226 -14.67 -11.84 -14.26
CA LEU A 226 -14.93 -12.82 -13.20
C LEU A 226 -15.20 -12.13 -11.85
N GLY A 227 -14.50 -11.04 -11.55
CA GLY A 227 -14.64 -10.25 -10.34
C GLY A 227 -16.03 -9.63 -10.18
N THR A 228 -16.62 -9.10 -11.25
CA THR A 228 -17.97 -8.54 -11.23
C THR A 228 -19.01 -9.63 -10.90
N GLU A 229 -18.92 -10.79 -11.55
CA GLU A 229 -19.81 -11.93 -11.27
C GLU A 229 -19.64 -12.48 -9.84
N LEU A 230 -18.40 -12.46 -9.32
CA LEU A 230 -18.14 -12.82 -7.93
C LEU A 230 -18.73 -11.79 -6.97
N ASN A 231 -18.72 -10.49 -7.32
CA ASN A 231 -19.30 -9.46 -6.47
C ASN A 231 -20.82 -9.64 -6.34
N ASP A 232 -21.51 -9.85 -7.47
CA ASP A 232 -22.95 -10.13 -7.49
C ASP A 232 -23.30 -11.36 -6.65
N LEU A 233 -22.45 -12.40 -6.69
CA LEU A 233 -22.60 -13.58 -5.84
C LEU A 233 -22.43 -13.26 -4.35
N PHE A 234 -21.43 -12.46 -3.97
CA PHE A 234 -21.22 -12.05 -2.58
C PHE A 234 -22.36 -11.17 -2.07
N GLU A 235 -22.86 -10.26 -2.89
CA GLU A 235 -24.05 -9.45 -2.56
C GLU A 235 -25.26 -10.33 -2.29
N SER A 236 -25.45 -11.41 -3.07
CA SER A 236 -26.52 -12.38 -2.83
C SER A 236 -26.41 -13.11 -1.48
N TRP A 237 -25.21 -13.16 -0.89
CA TRP A 237 -24.94 -13.72 0.44
C TRP A 237 -24.97 -12.66 1.55
N GLY A 238 -25.32 -11.41 1.23
CA GLY A 238 -25.35 -10.29 2.17
C GLY A 238 -23.97 -9.72 2.49
N LEU A 239 -22.95 -10.03 1.69
CA LEU A 239 -21.60 -9.47 1.81
C LEU A 239 -21.43 -8.34 0.79
N MET A 240 -21.52 -7.10 1.25
CA MET A 240 -21.26 -5.94 0.41
C MET A 240 -19.74 -5.71 0.34
N LEU A 241 -19.13 -6.08 -0.78
CA LEU A 241 -17.71 -5.87 -1.02
C LEU A 241 -17.50 -4.78 -2.07
N PRO A 242 -16.46 -3.95 -1.93
CA PRO A 242 -16.06 -3.05 -3.01
C PRO A 242 -15.63 -3.85 -4.27
N ASP A 243 -15.98 -3.37 -5.46
CA ASP A 243 -15.69 -4.07 -6.73
C ASP A 243 -14.23 -4.48 -6.90
N PHE A 244 -13.30 -3.62 -6.51
CA PHE A 244 -11.87 -3.89 -6.62
C PHE A 244 -11.43 -5.08 -5.73
N VAL A 245 -12.12 -5.32 -4.61
CA VAL A 245 -11.85 -6.46 -3.72
C VAL A 245 -12.26 -7.76 -4.42
N ALA A 246 -13.46 -7.79 -5.02
CA ALA A 246 -13.94 -8.94 -5.79
C ALA A 246 -13.03 -9.23 -7.00
N CYS A 247 -12.59 -8.20 -7.73
CA CYS A 247 -11.64 -8.33 -8.83
C CYS A 247 -10.25 -8.82 -8.38
N LEU A 248 -9.78 -8.36 -7.22
CA LEU A 248 -8.55 -8.87 -6.61
C LEU A 248 -8.66 -10.37 -6.30
N PHE A 249 -9.78 -10.81 -5.71
CA PHE A 249 -10.03 -12.24 -5.45
C PHE A 249 -10.11 -13.07 -6.75
N ALA A 250 -10.78 -12.56 -7.77
CA ALA A 250 -10.81 -13.20 -9.08
C ALA A 250 -9.39 -13.40 -9.66
N GLY A 251 -8.54 -12.38 -9.57
CA GLY A 251 -7.13 -12.46 -9.95
C GLY A 251 -6.37 -13.57 -9.20
N ILE A 252 -6.59 -13.69 -7.89
CA ILE A 252 -6.00 -14.76 -7.06
C ILE A 252 -6.45 -16.14 -7.54
N ILE A 253 -7.76 -16.31 -7.75
CA ILE A 253 -8.33 -17.58 -8.23
C ILE A 253 -7.70 -17.96 -9.56
N LEU A 254 -7.67 -17.04 -10.53
CA LEU A 254 -7.15 -17.32 -11.87
C LEU A 254 -5.66 -17.66 -11.84
N THR A 255 -4.84 -16.89 -11.13
CA THR A 255 -3.39 -17.14 -11.05
C THR A 255 -3.02 -18.45 -10.39
N ASN A 256 -3.85 -18.95 -9.46
CA ASN A 256 -3.59 -20.22 -8.79
C ASN A 256 -4.31 -21.42 -9.43
N THR A 257 -5.20 -21.21 -10.40
CA THR A 257 -5.94 -22.27 -11.11
C THR A 257 -5.52 -22.41 -12.58
N VAL A 258 -5.53 -21.34 -13.37
CA VAL A 258 -5.32 -21.37 -14.82
C VAL A 258 -3.96 -21.96 -15.20
N PRO A 259 -2.82 -21.57 -14.61
CA PRO A 259 -1.53 -22.18 -14.95
C PRO A 259 -1.46 -23.68 -14.65
N ARG A 260 -2.26 -24.18 -13.71
CA ARG A 260 -2.30 -25.59 -13.33
C ARG A 260 -3.21 -26.40 -14.26
N LEU A 261 -4.33 -25.81 -14.69
CA LEU A 261 -5.28 -26.44 -15.62
C LEU A 261 -4.79 -26.37 -17.08
N LEU A 262 -4.12 -25.28 -17.45
CA LEU A 262 -3.66 -24.97 -18.80
C LEU A 262 -2.16 -24.65 -18.81
N PRO A 263 -1.28 -25.62 -18.50
CA PRO A 263 0.16 -25.38 -18.33
C PRO A 263 0.88 -24.93 -19.61
N LYS A 264 0.23 -25.05 -20.78
CA LYS A 264 0.75 -24.59 -22.07
C LYS A 264 0.55 -23.09 -22.31
N ILE A 265 -0.34 -22.45 -21.55
CA ILE A 265 -0.59 -21.01 -21.67
C ILE A 265 0.50 -20.25 -20.91
N LYS A 266 1.10 -19.26 -21.58
CA LYS A 266 2.02 -18.32 -20.92
C LYS A 266 1.20 -17.37 -20.05
N TRP A 267 1.12 -17.67 -18.76
CA TRP A 267 0.40 -16.84 -17.80
C TRP A 267 1.24 -15.63 -17.36
N PRO A 268 0.66 -14.42 -17.22
CA PRO A 268 1.42 -13.18 -17.01
C PRO A 268 1.98 -12.97 -15.60
N THR A 269 1.65 -13.83 -14.63
CA THR A 269 2.10 -13.68 -13.24
C THR A 269 3.61 -13.66 -13.10
N GLY A 270 4.13 -12.61 -12.45
CA GLY A 270 5.56 -12.40 -12.24
C GLY A 270 6.31 -11.92 -13.49
N SER A 271 5.61 -11.52 -14.54
CA SER A 271 6.21 -10.90 -15.73
C SER A 271 6.41 -9.40 -15.55
N HIS A 272 7.42 -8.83 -16.23
CA HIS A 272 7.63 -7.38 -16.27
C HIS A 272 6.46 -6.63 -16.89
N SER A 273 5.74 -7.24 -17.86
CA SER A 273 4.58 -6.61 -18.51
C SER A 273 3.43 -6.38 -17.52
N LEU A 274 3.13 -7.35 -16.66
CA LEU A 274 2.09 -7.20 -15.62
C LEU A 274 2.50 -6.13 -14.58
N ALA A 275 3.77 -6.13 -14.17
CA ALA A 275 4.29 -5.12 -13.25
C ALA A 275 4.24 -3.71 -13.84
N LEU A 276 4.60 -3.54 -15.11
CA LEU A 276 4.52 -2.24 -15.79
C LEU A 276 3.08 -1.72 -15.87
N ILE A 277 2.11 -2.59 -16.22
CA ILE A 277 0.69 -2.21 -16.23
C ILE A 277 0.24 -1.80 -14.82
N SER A 278 0.66 -2.55 -13.80
CA SER A 278 0.39 -2.25 -12.39
C SER A 278 0.93 -0.87 -12.00
N ASP A 279 2.19 -0.57 -12.32
CA ASP A 279 2.86 0.69 -11.96
C ASP A 279 2.26 1.90 -12.69
N VAL A 280 1.94 1.75 -13.98
CA VAL A 280 1.27 2.80 -14.77
C VAL A 280 -0.13 3.08 -14.21
N SER A 281 -0.88 2.02 -13.91
CA SER A 281 -2.23 2.15 -13.35
C SER A 281 -2.18 2.84 -11.99
N LEU A 282 -1.29 2.38 -11.10
CA LEU A 282 -1.04 2.98 -9.79
C LEU A 282 -0.70 4.46 -9.89
N GLY A 283 0.28 4.80 -10.73
CA GLY A 283 0.74 6.17 -10.89
C GLY A 283 -0.38 7.11 -11.34
N LEU A 284 -1.13 6.70 -12.37
CA LEU A 284 -2.19 7.54 -12.94
C LEU A 284 -3.41 7.67 -12.03
N PHE A 285 -3.91 6.58 -11.43
CA PHE A 285 -5.09 6.68 -10.57
C PHE A 285 -4.78 7.48 -9.30
N LEU A 286 -3.57 7.33 -8.74
CA LEU A 286 -3.13 8.13 -7.61
C LEU A 286 -3.07 9.60 -8.01
N SER A 287 -2.40 9.93 -9.12
CA SER A 287 -2.30 11.32 -9.59
C SER A 287 -3.66 11.97 -9.81
N MET A 288 -4.61 11.25 -10.43
CA MET A 288 -5.99 11.73 -10.61
C MET A 288 -6.69 11.98 -9.28
N SER A 289 -6.56 11.05 -8.33
CA SER A 289 -7.22 11.17 -7.02
C SER A 289 -6.63 12.31 -6.18
N LEU A 290 -5.31 12.51 -6.25
CA LEU A 290 -4.59 13.51 -5.47
C LEU A 290 -4.78 14.93 -6.01
N MET A 291 -4.81 15.11 -7.33
CA MET A 291 -5.01 16.44 -7.92
C MET A 291 -6.43 16.99 -7.73
N SER A 292 -7.42 16.12 -7.44
CA SER A 292 -8.80 16.51 -7.14
C SER A 292 -9.09 16.78 -5.67
N LEU A 293 -8.09 16.74 -4.78
CA LEU A 293 -8.30 16.86 -3.33
C LEU A 293 -8.65 18.27 -2.87
N GLN A 294 -9.49 18.33 -1.84
CA GLN A 294 -9.89 19.56 -1.16
C GLN A 294 -9.19 19.71 0.20
N LEU A 295 -7.90 20.09 0.17
CA LEU A 295 -7.02 20.07 1.36
C LEU A 295 -7.50 20.95 2.53
N TRP A 296 -8.29 21.98 2.28
CA TRP A 296 -8.81 22.88 3.33
C TRP A 296 -9.80 22.19 4.28
N MET A 297 -10.40 21.06 3.88
CA MET A 297 -11.36 20.33 4.70
C MET A 297 -10.71 19.58 5.88
N LEU A 298 -9.39 19.37 5.84
CA LEU A 298 -8.63 18.64 6.86
C LEU A 298 -8.30 19.46 8.13
N ALA A 299 -8.37 20.79 8.07
CA ALA A 299 -7.89 21.65 9.15
C ALA A 299 -8.61 21.39 10.49
N GLY A 300 -9.92 21.09 10.45
CA GLY A 300 -10.73 20.81 11.64
C GLY A 300 -10.48 19.44 12.28
N LEU A 301 -9.87 18.50 11.55
CA LEU A 301 -9.66 17.11 11.99
C LEU A 301 -8.21 16.82 12.42
N ALA A 302 -7.29 17.77 12.19
CA ALA A 302 -5.86 17.57 12.37
C ALA A 302 -5.46 17.14 13.80
N GLY A 303 -6.09 17.71 14.84
CA GLY A 303 -5.78 17.40 16.23
C GLY A 303 -6.03 15.94 16.61
N PRO A 304 -7.29 15.46 16.55
CA PRO A 304 -7.64 14.07 16.83
C PRO A 304 -6.89 13.06 15.94
N MET A 305 -6.71 13.39 14.65
CA MET A 305 -5.95 12.54 13.72
C MET A 305 -4.48 12.40 14.14
N LEU A 306 -3.83 13.49 14.55
CA LEU A 306 -2.43 13.45 14.97
C LEU A 306 -2.24 12.60 16.23
N LEU A 307 -3.17 12.66 17.19
CA LEU A 307 -3.16 11.80 18.36
C LEU A 307 -3.26 10.32 17.97
N LEU A 308 -4.23 9.97 17.12
CA LEU A 308 -4.41 8.61 16.58
C LEU A 308 -3.11 8.11 15.94
N LEU A 309 -2.52 8.91 15.06
CA LEU A 309 -1.31 8.56 14.33
C LEU A 309 -0.08 8.39 15.24
N LEU A 310 0.08 9.23 16.27
CA LEU A 310 1.14 9.06 17.26
C LEU A 310 1.01 7.75 18.03
N VAL A 311 -0.21 7.37 18.43
CA VAL A 311 -0.43 6.07 19.09
C VAL A 311 -0.09 4.92 18.15
N GLN A 312 -0.42 5.01 16.86
CA GLN A 312 -0.06 4.00 15.87
C GLN A 312 1.46 3.85 15.71
N VAL A 313 2.21 4.96 15.74
CA VAL A 313 3.67 4.93 15.71
C VAL A 313 4.24 4.25 16.95
N VAL A 314 3.73 4.58 18.14
CA VAL A 314 4.15 3.92 19.39
C VAL A 314 3.83 2.42 19.33
N LEU A 315 2.63 2.08 18.85
CA LEU A 315 2.16 0.70 18.77
C LEU A 315 3.07 -0.16 17.89
N ILE A 316 3.46 0.29 16.69
CA ILE A 316 4.37 -0.48 15.85
C ILE A 316 5.76 -0.61 16.47
N VAL A 317 6.26 0.44 17.13
CA VAL A 317 7.58 0.42 17.78
C VAL A 317 7.56 -0.64 18.88
N LEU A 318 6.53 -0.64 19.73
CA LEU A 318 6.36 -1.63 20.78
C LEU A 318 6.20 -3.04 20.21
N PHE A 319 5.33 -3.22 19.21
CA PHE A 319 5.12 -4.54 18.60
C PHE A 319 6.39 -5.10 17.95
N SER A 320 7.12 -4.27 17.20
CA SER A 320 8.38 -4.66 16.57
C SER A 320 9.47 -5.01 17.58
N VAL A 321 9.63 -4.20 18.63
CA VAL A 321 10.66 -4.41 19.67
C VAL A 321 10.29 -5.59 20.57
N PHE A 322 9.03 -5.72 20.97
CA PHE A 322 8.64 -6.67 21.99
C PHE A 322 8.20 -8.03 21.44
N VAL A 323 7.54 -8.07 20.29
CA VAL A 323 6.97 -9.28 19.70
C VAL A 323 7.81 -9.77 18.53
N VAL A 324 7.92 -8.96 17.46
CA VAL A 324 8.57 -9.39 16.20
C VAL A 324 10.02 -9.81 16.44
N PHE A 325 10.79 -8.98 17.15
CA PHE A 325 12.20 -9.24 17.44
C PHE A 325 12.40 -10.56 18.20
N ARG A 326 11.58 -10.82 19.23
CA ARG A 326 11.70 -12.04 20.05
C ARG A 326 11.28 -13.29 19.28
N VAL A 327 10.17 -13.22 18.56
CA VAL A 327 9.62 -14.38 17.82
C VAL A 327 10.55 -14.79 16.66
N LEU A 328 11.26 -13.83 16.05
CA LEU A 328 12.24 -14.10 15.00
C LEU A 328 13.63 -14.51 15.53
N GLY A 329 13.78 -14.74 16.82
CA GLY A 329 14.99 -15.32 17.42
C GLY A 329 16.01 -14.29 17.94
N ALA A 330 15.63 -13.02 18.05
CA ALA A 330 16.41 -11.96 18.70
C ALA A 330 17.87 -11.80 18.18
N ASN A 331 18.11 -12.09 16.90
CA ASN A 331 19.42 -11.97 16.24
C ASN A 331 19.52 -10.72 15.35
N TYR A 332 20.69 -10.51 14.74
CA TYR A 332 20.94 -9.33 13.89
C TYR A 332 19.93 -9.21 12.74
N GLU A 333 19.65 -10.31 12.02
CA GLU A 333 18.66 -10.30 10.94
C GLU A 333 17.24 -9.98 11.45
N ALA A 334 16.86 -10.48 12.64
CA ALA A 334 15.58 -10.12 13.25
C ALA A 334 15.49 -8.61 13.53
N ALA A 335 16.58 -7.96 13.97
CA ALA A 335 16.59 -6.51 14.16
C ALA A 335 16.44 -5.74 12.83
N VAL A 336 17.07 -6.21 11.74
CA VAL A 336 16.88 -5.64 10.40
C VAL A 336 15.45 -5.86 9.89
N ILE A 337 14.88 -7.05 10.13
CA ILE A 337 13.47 -7.34 9.81
C ILE A 337 12.54 -6.42 10.61
N CYS A 338 12.79 -6.14 11.89
CA CYS A 338 11.98 -5.19 12.67
C CYS A 338 12.02 -3.77 12.08
N SER A 339 13.18 -3.32 11.58
CA SER A 339 13.32 -2.03 10.90
C SER A 339 12.53 -1.99 9.59
N GLY A 340 12.67 -3.02 8.76
CA GLY A 340 11.91 -3.16 7.52
C GLY A 340 10.41 -3.28 7.76
N TYR A 341 10.00 -4.17 8.66
CA TYR A 341 8.59 -4.41 8.99
C TYR A 341 7.91 -3.17 9.57
N SER A 342 8.57 -2.38 10.42
CA SER A 342 8.01 -1.13 10.91
C SER A 342 7.79 -0.11 9.79
N GLY A 343 8.71 -0.06 8.81
CA GLY A 343 8.55 0.74 7.61
C GLY A 343 7.43 0.24 6.69
N LEU A 344 7.22 -1.08 6.63
CA LEU A 344 6.12 -1.69 5.87
C LEU A 344 4.77 -1.42 6.53
N ALA A 345 4.64 -1.62 7.84
CA ALA A 345 3.37 -1.56 8.57
C ALA A 345 2.83 -0.13 8.79
N LEU A 346 3.71 0.87 8.72
CA LEU A 346 3.34 2.28 8.72
C LEU A 346 3.32 2.91 7.32
N GLY A 347 3.97 2.31 6.33
CA GLY A 347 4.11 2.90 5.01
C GLY A 347 3.91 1.88 3.91
N ALA A 348 4.99 1.60 3.19
CA ALA A 348 4.97 0.71 2.04
C ALA A 348 6.28 -0.07 1.92
N THR A 349 6.28 -1.06 1.03
CA THR A 349 7.46 -1.89 0.71
C THR A 349 8.73 -1.06 0.38
N PRO A 350 8.67 0.07 -0.36
CA PRO A 350 9.84 0.92 -0.59
C PRO A 350 10.44 1.49 0.71
N THR A 351 9.61 1.92 1.65
CA THR A 351 10.03 2.43 2.96
C THR A 351 10.73 1.34 3.77
N ALA A 352 10.20 0.12 3.73
CA ALA A 352 10.82 -1.05 4.35
C ALA A 352 12.23 -1.33 3.78
N ILE A 353 12.36 -1.30 2.45
CA ILE A 353 13.64 -1.54 1.76
C ILE A 353 14.64 -0.42 2.07
N ALA A 354 14.22 0.85 2.08
CA ALA A 354 15.08 1.97 2.43
C ALA A 354 15.62 1.86 3.86
N ASN A 355 14.75 1.53 4.82
CA ASN A 355 15.12 1.30 6.22
C ASN A 355 16.14 0.17 6.36
N MET A 356 15.88 -0.99 5.75
CA MET A 356 16.80 -2.12 5.80
C MET A 356 18.14 -1.76 5.15
N THR A 357 18.12 -1.08 4.00
CA THR A 357 19.33 -0.65 3.27
C THR A 357 20.17 0.31 4.10
N ALA A 358 19.57 1.30 4.77
CA ALA A 358 20.27 2.23 5.64
C ALA A 358 20.96 1.52 6.81
N VAL A 359 20.26 0.56 7.42
CA VAL A 359 20.81 -0.28 8.50
C VAL A 359 21.95 -1.15 7.98
N THR A 360 21.76 -1.89 6.89
CA THR A 360 22.79 -2.82 6.40
C THR A 360 24.00 -2.13 5.80
N LYS A 361 23.85 -0.92 5.26
CA LYS A 361 24.97 -0.11 4.78
C LYS A 361 25.92 0.29 5.91
N SER A 362 25.41 0.46 7.13
CA SER A 362 26.20 0.91 8.29
C SER A 362 26.62 -0.23 9.21
N LEU A 363 25.83 -1.31 9.30
CA LEU A 363 26.00 -2.37 10.31
C LEU A 363 26.26 -3.77 9.71
N GLY A 364 26.30 -3.90 8.38
CA GLY A 364 26.60 -5.14 7.68
C GLY A 364 25.38 -5.82 7.04
N PRO A 365 25.57 -6.81 6.17
CA PRO A 365 24.50 -7.37 5.35
C PRO A 365 23.51 -8.24 6.15
N ALA A 366 22.26 -8.31 5.67
CA ALA A 366 21.18 -9.16 6.22
C ALA A 366 20.34 -9.79 5.08
N PRO A 367 20.88 -10.74 4.31
CA PRO A 367 20.25 -11.23 3.08
C PRO A 367 18.84 -11.79 3.29
N ARG A 368 18.55 -12.48 4.41
CA ARG A 368 17.21 -13.04 4.62
C ARG A 368 16.16 -11.95 4.81
N ALA A 369 16.51 -10.82 5.42
CA ALA A 369 15.57 -9.71 5.61
C ALA A 369 15.05 -9.15 4.27
N PHE A 370 15.94 -9.04 3.28
CA PHE A 370 15.64 -8.56 1.92
C PHE A 370 14.85 -9.55 1.07
N VAL A 371 14.69 -10.79 1.52
CA VAL A 371 13.77 -11.76 0.89
C VAL A 371 12.44 -11.76 1.63
N VAL A 372 12.48 -11.88 2.97
CA VAL A 372 11.29 -12.08 3.80
C VAL A 372 10.38 -10.85 3.81
N VAL A 373 10.91 -9.65 4.05
CA VAL A 373 10.07 -8.45 4.21
C VAL A 373 9.39 -8.04 2.91
N PRO A 374 10.08 -7.95 1.75
CA PRO A 374 9.42 -7.62 0.50
C PRO A 374 8.39 -8.66 0.07
N LEU A 375 8.61 -9.94 0.37
CA LEU A 375 7.63 -10.98 0.09
C LEU A 375 6.34 -10.80 0.88
N VAL A 376 6.42 -10.47 2.17
CA VAL A 376 5.23 -10.15 2.98
C VAL A 376 4.52 -8.93 2.40
N GLY A 377 5.27 -7.87 2.10
CA GLY A 377 4.74 -6.59 1.61
C GLY A 377 4.30 -6.56 0.15
N ALA A 378 4.65 -7.56 -0.67
CA ALA A 378 4.39 -7.50 -2.12
C ALA A 378 2.90 -7.61 -2.48
N PHE A 379 2.13 -8.42 -1.75
CA PHE A 379 0.68 -8.57 -1.98
C PHE A 379 -0.06 -9.27 -0.82
N PHE A 380 0.63 -10.01 0.06
CA PHE A 380 -0.04 -10.75 1.13
C PHE A 380 -0.66 -9.84 2.19
N ILE A 381 0.03 -8.75 2.54
CA ILE A 381 -0.51 -7.75 3.48
C ILE A 381 -1.75 -7.08 2.90
N ASP A 382 -1.72 -6.65 1.65
CA ASP A 382 -2.87 -5.99 1.03
C ASP A 382 -4.10 -6.92 1.00
N LEU A 383 -3.90 -8.20 0.68
CA LEU A 383 -4.96 -9.21 0.71
C LEU A 383 -5.49 -9.43 2.13
N ALA A 384 -4.61 -9.66 3.10
CA ALA A 384 -5.03 -9.87 4.49
C ALA A 384 -5.75 -8.64 5.03
N ASN A 385 -5.26 -7.45 4.70
CA ASN A 385 -5.81 -6.18 5.12
C ASN A 385 -7.22 -5.99 4.55
N ALA A 386 -7.42 -6.21 3.24
CA ALA A 386 -8.75 -6.13 2.62
C ALA A 386 -9.78 -7.05 3.30
N MET A 387 -9.39 -8.27 3.68
CA MET A 387 -10.26 -9.19 4.42
C MET A 387 -10.56 -8.71 5.84
N ILE A 388 -9.54 -8.24 6.56
CA ILE A 388 -9.68 -7.76 7.94
C ILE A 388 -10.53 -6.49 7.99
N ILE A 389 -10.35 -5.57 7.05
CA ILE A 389 -11.15 -4.33 6.95
C ILE A 389 -12.63 -4.70 6.78
N ASN A 390 -12.97 -5.58 5.81
CA ASN A 390 -14.34 -6.04 5.63
C ASN A 390 -14.93 -6.69 6.90
N LEU A 391 -14.17 -7.58 7.54
CA LEU A 391 -14.60 -8.25 8.77
C LEU A 391 -14.88 -7.27 9.90
N LEU A 392 -14.01 -6.28 10.10
CA LEU A 392 -14.14 -5.31 11.17
C LEU A 392 -15.22 -4.26 10.88
N LEU A 393 -15.43 -3.90 9.61
CA LEU A 393 -16.57 -3.06 9.21
C LEU A 393 -17.90 -3.79 9.47
N TYR A 394 -17.99 -5.08 9.19
CA TYR A 394 -19.20 -5.86 9.51
C TYR A 394 -19.50 -5.90 11.02
N TRP A 395 -18.49 -5.85 11.89
CA TRP A 395 -18.68 -5.89 13.35
C TRP A 395 -18.81 -4.53 14.03
N PHE A 396 -18.11 -3.51 13.54
CA PHE A 396 -17.95 -2.21 14.20
C PHE A 396 -18.39 -1.02 13.35
N GLY A 397 -18.70 -1.24 12.07
CA GLY A 397 -19.12 -0.22 11.12
C GLY A 397 -20.51 0.32 11.38
#